data_AF-A0A142BA95-F1
#
_entry.id   AF-A0A142BA95-F1
#
_cell.length_a   1.000
_cell.length_b   1.000
_cell.length_c   1.000
_cell.angle_alpha   90.00
_cell.angle_beta   90.00
_cell.angle_gamma   90.00
#
_symmetry.space_group_name_H-M   'P 1'
#
loop_
_entity.id
_entity.type
_entity.pdbx_description
1 polymer ?
#
loop_
_entity_poly.entity_id
_entity_poly.type
_entity_poly.pdbx_seq_one_letter_code
_entity_poly.pdbx_strand_id
1 'polypeptide(L)'
;MFDLDLEPVEEASINEDAAKIIMQLEAWFESRTDKLQEIARSQPDTVRINDFENSDPDFINGFKAGLIAAVEVMGKFPVNVE
;
A
#
# COMPACT_ATOMS: atom_id res chain seq x y z
N MET A 1 21.98 40.00 24.33
CA MET A 1 20.88 39.05 24.60
C MET A 1 19.90 39.26 23.47
N PHE A 2 19.94 38.39 22.46
CA PHE A 2 19.06 38.50 21.30
C PHE A 2 17.82 37.66 21.62
N ASP A 3 16.71 38.32 21.92
CA ASP A 3 15.40 37.68 21.96
C ASP A 3 15.07 37.26 20.52
N LEU A 4 15.09 35.95 20.28
CA LEU A 4 14.51 35.34 19.11
C LEU A 4 13.00 35.34 19.34
N ASP A 5 12.30 36.33 18.77
CA ASP A 5 10.87 36.25 18.53
C ASP A 5 10.62 35.09 17.55
N LEU A 6 10.45 33.90 18.11
CA LEU A 6 9.92 32.76 17.39
C LEU A 6 8.42 33.00 17.27
N GLU A 7 8.00 33.52 16.12
CA GLU A 7 6.59 33.47 15.72
C GLU A 7 6.12 32.02 15.88
N PRO A 8 4.98 31.78 16.54
CA PRO A 8 4.46 30.43 16.66
C PRO A 8 4.24 29.91 15.24
N VAL A 9 5.00 28.86 14.89
CA VAL A 9 4.78 28.11 13.65
C VAL A 9 3.32 27.69 13.70
N GLU A 10 2.50 28.22 12.78
CA GLU A 10 1.12 27.79 12.65
C GLU A 10 1.15 26.26 12.50
N GLU A 11 0.71 25.56 13.55
CA GLU A 11 0.46 24.13 13.49
C GLU A 11 -0.58 23.95 12.38
N ALA A 12 -0.15 23.44 11.23
CA ALA A 12 -1.01 23.11 10.13
C ALA A 12 -1.94 21.98 10.60
N SER A 13 -3.06 22.34 11.23
CA SER A 13 -4.07 21.37 11.62
C SER A 13 -4.65 20.78 10.34
N ILE A 14 -4.46 19.47 10.18
CA ILE A 14 -5.11 18.73 9.10
C ILE A 14 -6.62 18.88 9.34
N ASN A 15 -7.33 19.41 8.36
CA ASN A 15 -8.79 19.46 8.38
C ASN A 15 -9.32 18.04 8.68
N GLU A 16 -10.25 17.90 9.62
CA GLU A 16 -10.82 16.62 10.05
C GLU A 16 -11.26 15.73 8.87
N ASP A 17 -11.78 16.35 7.79
CA ASP A 17 -12.16 15.64 6.57
C ASP A 17 -10.96 15.08 5.81
N ALA A 18 -9.86 15.83 5.75
CA ALA A 18 -8.61 15.35 5.16
C ALA A 18 -8.01 14.21 6.00
N ALA A 19 -8.05 14.30 7.33
CA ALA A 19 -7.61 13.21 8.20
C ALA A 19 -8.43 11.93 7.97
N LYS A 20 -9.76 12.04 7.88
CA LYS A 20 -10.65 10.91 7.55
C LYS A 20 -10.32 10.28 6.20
N ILE A 21 -10.06 11.09 5.18
CA ILE A 21 -9.69 10.59 3.84
C ILE A 21 -8.36 9.84 3.91
N ILE A 22 -7.37 10.36 4.62
CA ILE A 22 -6.07 9.70 4.76
C ILE A 22 -6.23 8.35 5.46
N MET A 23 -6.99 8.28 6.56
CA MET A 23 -7.28 7.02 7.26
C MET A 23 -7.99 5.99 6.35
N GLN A 24 -8.93 6.44 5.51
CA GLN A 24 -9.62 5.56 4.56
C GLN A 24 -8.67 5.03 3.48
N LEU A 25 -7.76 5.87 2.98
CA LEU A 25 -6.77 5.47 1.99
C LEU A 25 -5.75 4.48 2.57
N GLU A 26 -5.33 4.69 3.81
CA GLU A 26 -4.46 3.78 4.53
C GLU A 26 -5.12 2.41 4.70
N ALA A 27 -6.35 2.36 5.24
CA ALA A 27 -7.09 1.11 5.40
C ALA A 27 -7.34 0.39 4.05
N TRP A 28 -7.62 1.16 2.99
CA TRP A 28 -7.76 0.60 1.65
C TRP A 28 -6.44 0.02 1.12
N PHE A 29 -5.32 0.73 1.34
CA PHE A 29 -3.99 0.29 0.93
C PHE A 29 -3.56 -0.99 1.64
N GLU A 30 -3.75 -1.06 2.96
CA GLU A 30 -3.48 -2.26 3.76
C GLU A 30 -4.32 -3.45 3.27
N SER A 31 -5.63 -3.26 3.12
CA SER A 31 -6.53 -4.32 2.64
C SER A 31 -6.15 -4.85 1.25
N ARG A 32 -5.65 -3.98 0.36
CA ARG A 32 -5.18 -4.39 -0.97
C ARG A 32 -3.87 -5.15 -0.89
N THR A 33 -2.94 -4.67 -0.07
CA THR A 33 -1.64 -5.30 0.13
C THR A 33 -1.79 -6.71 0.72
N ASP A 34 -2.66 -6.88 1.72
CA ASP A 34 -2.95 -8.17 2.32
C ASP A 34 -3.50 -9.17 1.31
N LYS A 35 -4.46 -8.76 0.48
CA LYS A 35 -5.01 -9.62 -0.59
C LYS A 35 -3.94 -10.06 -1.59
N LEU A 36 -3.04 -9.15 -1.96
CA LEU A 36 -1.91 -9.51 -2.83
C LEU A 36 -0.99 -10.52 -2.15
N GLN A 37 -0.68 -10.34 -0.86
CA GLN A 37 0.11 -11.32 -0.12
C GLN A 37 -0.56 -12.69 -0.01
N GLU A 38 -1.88 -12.73 0.18
CA GLU A 38 -2.66 -13.98 0.18
C GLU A 38 -2.55 -14.70 -1.17
N ILE A 39 -2.71 -13.98 -2.28
CA ILE A 39 -2.54 -14.53 -3.63
C ILE A 39 -1.12 -15.07 -3.82
N ALA A 40 -0.09 -14.32 -3.41
CA ALA A 40 1.29 -14.75 -3.47
C ALA A 40 1.59 -16.01 -2.64
N ARG A 41 0.89 -16.22 -1.51
CA ARG A 41 1.06 -17.40 -0.65
C ARG A 41 0.21 -18.59 -1.11
N SER A 42 -0.82 -18.36 -1.91
CA SER A 42 -1.68 -19.42 -2.45
C SER A 42 -0.94 -20.33 -3.43
N GLN A 43 -1.43 -21.55 -3.63
CA GLN A 43 -0.93 -22.49 -4.65
C GLN A 43 -2.08 -22.83 -5.61
N PRO A 44 -2.42 -21.93 -6.55
CA PRO A 44 -3.46 -22.20 -7.52
C PRO A 44 -2.91 -23.06 -8.66
N ASP A 45 -3.77 -23.92 -9.21
CA ASP A 45 -3.46 -24.69 -10.43
C ASP A 45 -3.53 -23.83 -11.70
N THR A 46 -4.20 -22.67 -11.61
CA THR A 46 -4.40 -21.73 -12.73
C THR A 46 -4.42 -20.29 -12.23
N VAL A 47 -3.76 -19.38 -12.97
CA VAL A 47 -3.87 -17.93 -12.77
C VAL A 47 -4.80 -17.34 -13.82
N ARG A 48 -5.80 -16.56 -13.38
CA ARG A 48 -6.73 -15.84 -14.25
C ARG A 48 -6.68 -14.34 -13.98
N ILE A 49 -6.45 -13.56 -15.02
CA ILE A 49 -6.37 -12.09 -14.99
C ILE A 49 -7.27 -11.56 -16.10
N ASN A 50 -8.47 -11.09 -15.74
CA ASN A 50 -9.52 -10.71 -16.69
C ASN A 50 -9.83 -11.85 -17.68
N ASP A 51 -9.51 -11.65 -18.96
CA ASP A 51 -9.70 -12.59 -20.05
C ASP A 51 -8.47 -13.50 -20.30
N PHE A 52 -7.38 -13.27 -19.57
CA PHE A 52 -6.17 -14.10 -19.64
C PHE A 52 -6.25 -15.22 -18.60
N GLU A 53 -5.96 -16.45 -19.01
CA GLU A 53 -5.91 -17.63 -18.15
C GLU A 53 -4.68 -18.47 -18.51
N ASN A 54 -3.93 -18.89 -17.50
CA ASN A 54 -2.72 -19.70 -17.69
C ASN A 54 -2.53 -20.71 -16.55
N SER A 55 -2.27 -21.96 -16.92
CA SER A 55 -2.02 -23.09 -16.00
C SER A 55 -0.57 -23.59 -16.04
N ASP A 56 0.32 -22.91 -16.76
CA ASP A 56 1.75 -23.24 -16.79
C ASP A 56 2.40 -22.97 -15.42
N PRO A 57 2.94 -23.99 -14.74
CA PRO A 57 3.57 -23.83 -13.43
C PRO A 57 4.70 -22.80 -13.40
N ASP A 58 5.49 -22.68 -14.48
CA ASP A 58 6.60 -21.72 -14.54
C ASP A 58 6.07 -20.29 -14.60
N PHE A 59 5.01 -20.06 -15.38
CA PHE A 59 4.29 -18.79 -15.40
C PHE A 59 3.70 -18.46 -14.04
N ILE A 60 3.02 -19.41 -13.38
CA ILE A 60 2.39 -19.22 -12.08
C ILE A 60 3.45 -18.84 -11.03
N ASN A 61 4.59 -19.54 -11.01
CA ASN A 61 5.69 -19.24 -10.10
C ASN A 61 6.31 -17.86 -10.38
N GLY A 62 6.52 -17.52 -11.66
CA GLY A 62 7.02 -16.21 -12.07
C GLY A 62 6.06 -15.07 -11.69
N PHE A 63 4.76 -15.26 -11.92
CA PHE A 63 3.72 -14.32 -11.53
C PHE A 63 3.72 -14.08 -10.02
N LYS A 64 3.78 -15.15 -9.21
CA LYS A 64 3.85 -15.04 -7.75
C LYS A 64 5.11 -14.32 -7.28
N ALA A 65 6.27 -14.65 -7.84
CA ALA A 65 7.52 -13.97 -7.51
C ALA A 65 7.45 -12.48 -7.83
N GLY A 66 6.90 -12.11 -8.99
CA GLY A 66 6.67 -10.73 -9.38
C GLY A 66 5.71 -9.99 -8.44
N LEU A 67 4.63 -10.67 -7.99
CA LEU A 67 3.68 -10.11 -7.04
C LEU A 67 4.32 -9.82 -5.67
N ILE A 68 5.14 -10.75 -5.17
CA ILE A 68 5.88 -10.60 -3.91
C ILE A 68 6.82 -9.40 -4.02
N ALA A 69 7.63 -9.34 -5.08
CA ALA A 69 8.55 -8.23 -5.30
C ALA A 69 7.82 -6.88 -5.40
N ALA A 70 6.68 -6.83 -6.09
CA ALA A 70 5.88 -5.61 -6.19
C ALA A 70 5.34 -5.14 -4.84
N VAL A 71 4.86 -6.07 -4.00
CA VAL A 71 4.39 -5.76 -2.64
C VAL A 71 5.53 -5.26 -1.75
N GLU A 72 6.71 -5.90 -1.82
CA GLU A 72 7.89 -5.45 -1.07
C GLU A 72 8.34 -4.05 -1.48
N VAL A 73 8.29 -3.73 -2.78
CA VAL A 73 8.63 -2.40 -3.30
C VAL A 73 7.61 -1.33 -2.91
N MET A 74 6.31 -1.67 -2.86
CA MET A 74 5.28 -0.71 -2.43
C MET A 74 5.44 -0.29 -0.96
N GLY A 75 5.99 -1.15 -0.11
CA GLY A 75 6.33 -0.80 1.27
C GLY A 75 5.10 -0.43 2.11
N LYS A 76 5.18 0.72 2.81
CA LYS A 76 4.10 1.24 3.67
C LYS A 76 3.39 2.40 2.99
N PHE A 77 2.15 2.66 3.41
CA PHE A 77 1.41 3.83 2.97
C PHE A 77 2.24 5.12 3.22
N PRO A 78 2.46 5.98 2.21
CA PRO A 78 3.46 7.04 2.27
C PRO A 78 3.01 8.28 3.07
N VAL A 79 1.84 8.23 3.72
CA VAL A 79 1.28 9.34 4.50
C VAL A 79 0.91 8.79 5.87
N ASN A 80 1.42 9.42 6.93
CA ASN A 80 1.09 9.08 8.31
C ASN A 80 0.43 10.31 8.94
N VAL A 81 -0.75 10.14 9.56
CA VAL A 81 -1.40 11.22 10.33
C VAL A 81 -0.97 11.06 11.78
N GLU A 82 -0.02 11.87 12.23
CA GLU A 82 0.37 11.98 13.65
C GLU A 82 -0.50 13.01 14.39
#